data_AF-A0A0D0PUX2-F1
#
_entry.id   AF-A0A0D0PUX2-F1
#
_cell.length_a   1.000
_cell.length_b   1.000
_cell.length_c   1.000
_cell.angle_alpha   90.00
_cell.angle_beta   90.00
_cell.angle_gamma   90.00
#
_symmetry.space_group_name_H-M   'P 1'
#
loop_
_entity.id
_entity.type
_entity.pdbx_description
1 polymer ?
#
loop_
_entity_poly.entity_id
_entity_poly.type
_entity_poly.pdbx_seq_one_letter_code
_entity_poly.pdbx_strand_id
1 'polypeptide(L)'
;MSIGYNGLPAGVPGCATAGNCPRGQLSPAECAPDSDYANCAADHAEYNAITRARPEDLQGATLYVTRAPCPRCSTLISACGIARVVVALDTE
;
A
#
# COMPACT_ATOMS: atom_id res chain seq x y z
N MET A 1 -14.49 -0.12 -10.53
CA MET A 1 -13.04 -0.31 -10.82
C MET A 1 -12.29 0.87 -10.24
N SER A 2 -11.20 0.64 -9.51
CA SER A 2 -10.43 1.67 -8.81
C SER A 2 -8.93 1.41 -8.96
N ILE A 3 -8.12 2.44 -8.74
CA ILE A 3 -6.66 2.38 -8.75
C ILE A 3 -6.10 3.03 -7.48
N GLY A 4 -4.90 2.60 -7.08
CA GLY A 4 -4.19 3.16 -5.95
C GLY A 4 -2.69 3.03 -6.12
N TYR A 5 -1.96 3.99 -5.53
CA TYR A 5 -0.51 4.00 -5.42
C TYR A 5 -0.15 4.35 -3.97
N ASN A 6 1.08 4.04 -3.55
CA ASN A 6 1.53 4.38 -2.21
C ASN A 6 1.86 5.87 -2.10
N GLY A 7 1.41 6.53 -1.03
CA GLY A 7 1.65 7.95 -0.85
C GLY A 7 1.09 8.51 0.45
N LEU A 8 1.59 9.68 0.84
CA LEU A 8 1.03 10.42 1.98
C LEU A 8 -0.40 10.88 1.67
N PRO A 9 -1.22 11.16 2.70
CA PRO A 9 -2.57 11.68 2.52
C PRO A 9 -2.60 12.94 1.64
N ALA A 10 -3.74 13.18 1.00
CA ALA A 10 -3.94 14.34 0.16
C ALA A 10 -3.66 15.65 0.92
N GLY A 11 -2.89 16.55 0.30
CA GLY A 11 -2.47 17.81 0.91
C GLY A 11 -1.19 17.74 1.76
N VAL A 12 -0.67 16.55 2.04
CA VAL A 12 0.61 16.37 2.72
C VAL A 12 1.73 16.29 1.67
N PRO A 13 2.81 17.11 1.76
CA PRO A 13 3.90 17.05 0.79
C PRO A 13 4.56 15.67 0.76
N GLY A 14 4.86 15.17 -0.45
CA GLY A 14 5.19 13.76 -0.69
C GLY A 14 6.47 13.25 -0.01
N CYS A 15 6.52 11.93 0.21
CA CYS A 15 7.63 11.22 0.87
C CYS A 15 9.00 11.56 0.27
N ALA A 16 9.17 11.33 -1.03
CA ALA A 16 10.44 11.56 -1.72
C ALA A 16 10.61 13.04 -2.14
N THR A 17 9.53 13.67 -2.58
CA THR A 17 9.57 15.04 -3.13
C THR A 17 9.83 16.11 -2.07
N ALA A 18 9.42 15.88 -0.83
CA ALA A 18 9.56 16.82 0.27
C ALA A 18 10.36 16.27 1.45
N GLY A 19 10.95 15.08 1.33
CA GLY A 19 11.72 14.45 2.42
C GLY A 19 10.88 14.05 3.64
N ASN A 20 9.57 13.91 3.46
CA ASN A 20 8.60 13.65 4.53
C ASN A 20 8.45 12.17 4.90
N CYS A 21 9.29 11.29 4.35
CA CYS A 21 9.32 9.88 4.73
C CYS A 21 10.17 9.70 5.99
N PRO A 22 9.61 9.31 7.16
CA PRO A 22 10.41 9.06 8.36
C PRO A 22 11.48 7.98 8.10
N ARG A 23 11.14 6.98 7.28
CA ARG A 23 12.05 5.90 6.88
C ARG A 23 13.16 6.36 5.95
N GLY A 24 12.90 7.36 5.11
CA GLY A 24 13.89 7.93 4.19
C GLY A 24 14.92 8.83 4.87
N GLN A 25 14.71 9.15 6.15
CA GLN A 25 15.65 9.92 6.97
C GLN A 25 16.62 9.03 7.77
N LEU A 26 16.39 7.71 7.76
CA LEU A 26 17.19 6.72 8.49
C LEU A 26 18.23 6.09 7.56
N SER A 27 19.35 5.66 8.13
CA SER A 27 20.35 4.88 7.38
C SER A 27 19.83 3.48 7.03
N PRO A 28 20.40 2.79 6.03
CA PRO A 28 20.03 1.41 5.71
C PRO A 28 20.22 0.42 6.87
N ALA A 29 21.12 0.72 7.82
CA ALA A 29 21.31 -0.09 9.02
C ALA A 29 20.18 0.08 10.04
N GLU A 30 19.59 1.27 10.10
CA GLU A 30 18.45 1.60 10.98
C GLU A 30 17.10 1.23 10.34
N CYS A 31 17.02 1.28 9.01
CA CYS A 31 15.82 0.96 8.25
C CYS A 31 16.17 0.09 7.04
N ALA A 32 16.28 -1.21 7.27
CA ALA A 32 16.51 -2.17 6.21
C ALA A 32 15.34 -2.17 5.19
N PRO A 33 15.62 -2.41 3.90
CA PRO A 33 14.58 -2.73 2.91
C PRO A 33 13.65 -3.82 3.43
N ASP A 34 12.37 -3.70 3.13
CA ASP A 34 11.32 -4.66 3.52
C ASP A 34 11.16 -4.93 5.04
N SER A 35 11.71 -4.06 5.91
CA SER A 35 11.37 -4.03 7.34
C SER A 35 9.89 -3.67 7.59
N ASP A 36 9.37 -3.90 8.81
CA ASP A 36 7.93 -3.95 9.18
C ASP A 36 7.01 -2.73 8.90
N TYR A 37 7.51 -1.67 8.25
CA TYR A 37 6.77 -0.45 7.90
C TYR A 37 5.96 0.20 9.05
N ALA A 38 6.24 -0.13 10.32
CA ALA A 38 5.50 0.39 11.47
C ALA A 38 5.59 1.92 11.62
N ASN A 39 6.68 2.50 11.14
CA ASN A 39 6.94 3.95 11.08
C ASN A 39 6.63 4.57 9.70
N CYS A 40 5.90 3.89 8.83
CA CYS A 40 5.47 4.43 7.54
C CYS A 40 4.26 5.36 7.72
N ALA A 41 4.38 6.59 7.23
CA ALA A 41 3.27 7.57 7.24
C ALA A 41 2.43 7.53 5.95
N ALA A 42 2.88 6.81 4.92
CA ALA A 42 2.19 6.70 3.65
C ALA A 42 1.13 5.60 3.67
N ASP A 43 -0.01 5.85 3.05
CA ASP A 43 -0.95 4.80 2.73
C ASP A 43 -0.41 3.94 1.58
N HIS A 44 -0.65 2.64 1.70
CA HIS A 44 -0.24 1.67 0.70
C HIS A 44 -1.16 1.73 -0.52
N ALA A 45 -0.68 1.22 -1.66
CA ALA A 45 -1.42 1.22 -2.91
C ALA A 45 -2.77 0.48 -2.77
N GLU A 46 -2.77 -0.64 -2.03
CA GLU A 46 -3.93 -1.47 -1.74
C GLU A 46 -4.99 -0.67 -0.95
N TYR A 47 -4.57 0.00 0.12
CA TYR A 47 -5.44 0.85 0.92
C TYR A 47 -6.08 1.94 0.05
N ASN A 48 -5.26 2.62 -0.75
CA ASN A 48 -5.72 3.69 -1.60
C ASN A 48 -6.67 3.22 -2.72
N ALA A 49 -6.42 2.04 -3.30
CA ALA A 49 -7.29 1.44 -4.31
C ALA A 49 -8.65 1.05 -3.72
N ILE A 50 -8.64 0.42 -2.54
CA ILE A 50 -9.85 -0.07 -1.86
C ILE A 50 -10.72 1.10 -1.39
N THR A 51 -10.15 2.07 -0.70
CA THR A 51 -10.89 3.21 -0.11
C THR A 51 -11.48 4.16 -1.15
N ARG A 52 -10.94 4.18 -2.38
CA ARG A 52 -11.48 4.96 -3.50
C ARG A 52 -12.49 4.17 -4.35
N ALA A 53 -12.64 2.87 -4.12
CA ALA A 53 -13.64 2.07 -4.78
C ALA A 53 -15.01 2.29 -4.13
N ARG A 54 -16.08 2.07 -4.90
CA ARG A 54 -17.41 1.93 -4.33
C ARG A 54 -17.49 0.57 -3.61
N PRO A 55 -18.05 0.48 -2.39
CA PRO A 55 -18.11 -0.77 -1.63
C PRO A 55 -18.72 -1.94 -2.41
N GLU A 56 -19.75 -1.68 -3.22
CA GLU A 56 -20.41 -2.67 -4.05
C GLU A 56 -19.52 -3.26 -5.15
N ASP A 57 -18.45 -2.56 -5.54
CA ASP A 57 -17.49 -3.03 -6.56
C ASP A 57 -16.41 -3.96 -5.96
N LEU A 58 -16.31 -4.08 -4.63
CA LEU A 58 -15.22 -4.80 -3.95
C LEU A 58 -15.53 -6.29 -3.73
N GLN A 59 -16.78 -6.62 -3.43
CA GLN A 59 -17.19 -8.00 -3.14
C GLN A 59 -16.96 -8.90 -4.37
N GLY A 60 -16.16 -9.95 -4.22
CA GLY A 60 -15.83 -10.87 -5.31
C GLY A 60 -14.77 -10.34 -6.29
N ALA A 61 -14.24 -9.14 -6.08
CA ALA A 61 -13.29 -8.52 -6.99
C ALA A 61 -11.93 -9.21 -7.00
N THR A 62 -11.13 -8.91 -8.03
CA THR A 62 -9.71 -9.25 -8.10
C THR A 62 -8.87 -7.99 -7.96
N LEU A 63 -7.93 -7.99 -7.02
CA LEU A 63 -6.96 -6.91 -6.81
C LEU A 63 -5.62 -7.31 -7.44
N TYR A 64 -5.07 -6.44 -8.29
CA TYR A 64 -3.75 -6.61 -8.89
C TYR A 64 -2.77 -5.64 -8.21
N VAL A 65 -1.66 -6.16 -7.71
CA VAL A 65 -0.65 -5.40 -6.96
C VAL A 65 0.75 -5.73 -7.46
N THR A 66 1.66 -4.76 -7.35
CA THR A 66 3.05 -4.91 -7.76
C THR A 66 3.93 -5.59 -6.70
N ARG A 67 3.54 -5.53 -5.42
CA ARG A 67 4.22 -6.20 -4.31
C ARG A 67 3.22 -6.95 -3.44
N ALA A 68 3.70 -7.97 -2.71
CA ALA A 68 2.87 -8.72 -1.79
C ALA A 68 2.24 -7.78 -0.74
N PRO A 69 0.92 -7.88 -0.46
CA PRO A 69 0.28 -7.01 0.52
C PRO A 69 0.84 -7.19 1.93
N CYS A 70 1.03 -6.08 2.64
CA CYS A 70 1.48 -6.11 4.04
C CYS A 70 0.36 -6.64 4.96
N PRO A 71 0.65 -7.04 6.22
CA PRO A 71 -0.35 -7.57 7.14
C PRO A 71 -1.59 -6.66 7.31
N ARG A 72 -1.40 -5.33 7.38
CA ARG A 72 -2.50 -4.35 7.47
C ARG A 72 -3.37 -4.34 6.20
N CYS A 73 -2.78 -4.43 5.02
CA CYS A 73 -3.56 -4.45 3.78
C CYS A 73 -4.26 -5.79 3.59
N SER A 74 -3.64 -6.90 4.01
CA SER A 74 -4.26 -8.22 3.97
C SER A 74 -5.54 -8.32 4.81
N THR A 75 -5.58 -7.69 6.00
CA THR A 75 -6.80 -7.62 6.81
C THR A 75 -7.88 -6.79 6.13
N LEU A 76 -7.53 -5.64 5.53
CA LEU A 76 -8.46 -4.80 4.78
C LEU A 76 -9.03 -5.51 3.55
N ILE A 77 -8.18 -6.17 2.75
CA ILE A 77 -8.57 -6.95 1.56
C ILE A 77 -9.62 -8.00 1.94
N SER A 78 -9.37 -8.72 3.04
CA SER A 78 -10.29 -9.73 3.57
C SER A 78 -11.61 -9.11 4.02
N ALA A 79 -11.55 -7.99 4.76
CA ALA A 79 -12.72 -7.31 5.28
C ALA A 79 -13.65 -6.75 4.18
N CYS A 80 -13.09 -6.37 3.03
CA CYS A 80 -13.85 -5.84 1.89
C CYS A 80 -14.37 -6.93 0.93
N GLY A 81 -14.11 -8.20 1.20
CA GLY A 81 -14.64 -9.31 0.39
C GLY A 81 -13.98 -9.49 -0.98
N ILE A 82 -12.76 -8.99 -1.16
CA ILE A 82 -11.97 -9.22 -2.38
C ILE A 82 -11.61 -10.71 -2.43
N ALA A 83 -11.96 -11.38 -3.52
CA ALA A 83 -11.85 -12.84 -3.63
C ALA A 83 -10.46 -13.31 -4.10
N ARG A 84 -9.72 -12.44 -4.80
CA ARG A 84 -8.43 -12.80 -5.39
C ARG A 84 -7.45 -11.64 -5.36
N VAL A 85 -6.22 -11.93 -4.98
CA VAL A 85 -5.07 -11.03 -5.13
C VAL A 85 -4.10 -11.64 -6.13
N VAL A 86 -3.68 -10.84 -7.11
CA VAL A 86 -2.64 -11.20 -8.07
C VAL A 86 -1.46 -10.28 -7.83
N VAL A 87 -0.31 -10.88 -7.51
CA VAL A 87 0.94 -10.16 -7.29
C VAL A 87 1.82 -10.32 -8.53
N ALA A 88 2.45 -9.23 -8.97
CA ALA A 88 3.51 -9.34 -9.97
C ALA A 88 4.60 -10.29 -9.45
N LEU A 89 5.11 -11.17 -10.31
CA LEU A 89 6.30 -11.94 -9.97
C LEU A 89 7.48 -10.97 -9.98
N ASP A 90 8.14 -10.82 -8.84
CA ASP A 90 9.41 -10.10 -8.79
C ASP A 90 10.41 -10.87 -9.67
N THR A 91 10.80 -10.26 -10.79
CA THR A 91 11.88 -10.75 -11.65
C THR A 91 13.16 -9.99 -11.34
N GLU A 92 13.63 -10.05 -10.10
CA GLU A 92 14.97 -9.60 -9.70
C GLU A 92 15.53 -10.55 -8.63
#